data_AF-A0AA43LGZ0-F1
#
_entry.id   AF-A0AA43LGZ0-F1
#
_cell.length_a   1.000
_cell.length_b   1.000
_cell.length_c   1.000
_cell.angle_alpha   90.00
_cell.angle_beta   90.00
_cell.angle_gamma   90.00
#
_symmetry.space_group_name_H-M   'P 1'
#
loop_
_entity.id
_entity.type
_entity.pdbx_description
1 polymer ?
#
loop_
_entity_poly.entity_id
_entity_poly.type
_entity_poly.pdbx_seq_one_letter_code
_entity_poly.pdbx_strand_id
1 'polypeptide(L)'
;MLKYTFSGHETFHCKSFWLKKGYDYITQGHSFVDENAVIELGVGKNMVASIRFWMKSFGLLNNENELTHFAHHIFDENEGLDKYLEDRTTLWLLHYMLAATNYASIYSLVFGEYHRSRNEFDMQALEGFLKRKCFEEDFPFNSNTIQKDIRTLIRNYVQPVTSGSIDELYSTLLLDLGLILHFKNSESEKDTYSFNLRNTNLPPYQLIVFILLSSFKDNTIDFRDLMYGKNPIGLILCLTENVMDRLLREADENFNWLVYKEDAGNKQVQIKERPNDNWSILELYYQTVQAKNNEI
;
A
#
# COMPACT_ATOMS: atom_id res chain seq x y z
N MET A 1 18.45 -6.36 -14.15
CA MET A 1 17.17 -6.29 -14.87
C MET A 1 16.08 -6.27 -13.81
N LEU A 2 15.24 -5.24 -13.79
CA LEU A 2 14.06 -5.27 -12.91
C LEU A 2 13.14 -6.38 -13.42
N LYS A 3 12.77 -7.32 -12.56
CA LYS A 3 11.84 -8.38 -12.94
C LYS A 3 10.43 -7.91 -12.63
N TYR A 4 9.68 -7.51 -13.66
CA TYR A 4 8.26 -7.26 -13.49
C TYR A 4 7.50 -8.56 -13.17
N THR A 5 6.48 -8.42 -12.33
CA THR A 5 5.57 -9.49 -11.98
C THR A 5 4.15 -8.98 -12.16
N PHE A 6 3.47 -9.59 -13.12
CA PHE A 6 2.04 -9.42 -13.39
C PHE A 6 1.35 -10.77 -13.21
N SER A 7 0.05 -10.79 -12.87
CA SER A 7 -0.71 -11.99 -12.47
C SER A 7 -0.31 -12.55 -11.09
N GLY A 8 -0.96 -13.66 -10.70
CA GLY A 8 -0.76 -14.39 -9.44
C GLY A 8 -1.90 -14.20 -8.44
N HIS A 9 -2.66 -13.12 -8.57
CA HIS A 9 -3.86 -12.85 -7.78
C HIS A 9 -5.12 -13.60 -8.26
N GLU A 10 -5.04 -14.41 -9.32
CA GLU A 10 -6.18 -15.16 -9.91
C GLU A 10 -7.42 -14.27 -10.18
N THR A 11 -7.20 -13.00 -10.55
CA THR A 11 -8.24 -11.96 -10.77
C THR A 11 -9.06 -11.54 -9.54
N PHE A 12 -8.66 -11.98 -8.34
CA PHE A 12 -9.24 -11.53 -7.08
C PHE A 12 -8.53 -10.27 -6.56
N HIS A 13 -9.32 -9.28 -6.12
CA HIS A 13 -8.83 -8.21 -5.24
C HIS A 13 -8.50 -8.78 -3.85
N CYS A 14 -7.70 -8.06 -3.05
CA CYS A 14 -7.38 -8.54 -1.71
C CYS A 14 -8.57 -8.31 -0.78
N LYS A 15 -8.99 -9.36 -0.08
CA LYS A 15 -10.05 -9.24 0.93
C LYS A 15 -9.48 -8.92 2.31
N SER A 16 -10.25 -8.20 3.13
CA SER A 16 -9.87 -7.73 4.47
C SER A 16 -9.34 -8.86 5.37
N PHE A 17 -10.07 -9.97 5.44
CA PHE A 17 -9.70 -11.11 6.29
C PHE A 17 -8.60 -12.02 5.73
N TRP A 18 -8.19 -11.85 4.46
CA TRP A 18 -7.24 -12.78 3.81
C TRP A 18 -5.85 -12.73 4.42
N LEU A 19 -5.37 -11.55 4.81
CA LEU A 19 -4.02 -11.40 5.32
C LEU A 19 -3.87 -12.04 6.71
N LYS A 20 -4.79 -11.76 7.64
CA LYS A 20 -4.84 -12.42 8.96
C LYS A 20 -5.04 -13.93 8.83
N LYS A 21 -5.99 -14.37 8.00
CA LYS A 21 -6.20 -15.80 7.73
C LYS A 21 -4.92 -16.49 7.23
N GLY A 22 -4.22 -15.87 6.29
CA GLY A 22 -2.96 -16.40 5.77
C GLY A 22 -1.83 -16.40 6.80
N TYR A 23 -1.75 -15.37 7.65
CA TYR A 23 -0.81 -15.33 8.78
C TYR A 23 -1.07 -16.47 9.77
N ASP A 24 -2.31 -16.64 10.22
CA ASP A 24 -2.71 -17.69 11.16
C ASP A 24 -2.44 -19.08 10.59
N TYR A 25 -2.71 -19.27 9.31
CA TYR A 25 -2.43 -20.53 8.61
C TYR A 25 -0.95 -20.93 8.66
N ILE A 26 -0.04 -19.98 8.42
CA ILE A 26 1.41 -20.26 8.47
C ILE A 26 1.91 -20.42 9.91
N THR A 27 1.40 -19.64 10.87
CA THR A 27 1.79 -19.78 12.29
C THR A 27 1.35 -21.11 12.90
N GLN A 28 0.29 -21.73 12.38
CA GLN A 28 -0.14 -23.09 12.73
C GLN A 28 0.74 -24.19 12.12
N GLY A 29 1.78 -23.84 11.36
CA GLY A 29 2.73 -24.78 10.76
C GLY A 29 2.27 -25.36 9.42
N HIS A 30 1.22 -24.81 8.82
CA HIS A 30 0.77 -25.23 7.50
C HIS A 30 1.50 -24.49 6.37
N SER A 31 1.38 -25.01 5.14
CA SER A 31 2.03 -24.44 3.97
C SER A 31 1.05 -24.28 2.80
N PHE A 32 1.12 -23.14 2.10
CA PHE A 32 0.25 -22.86 0.94
C PHE A 32 0.41 -23.83 -0.23
N VAL A 33 1.44 -24.68 -0.24
CA VAL A 33 1.66 -25.71 -1.27
C VAL A 33 1.11 -27.08 -0.85
N ASP A 34 0.59 -27.20 0.37
CA ASP A 34 0.05 -28.46 0.89
C ASP A 34 -1.26 -28.81 0.18
N GLU A 35 -1.50 -30.10 -0.06
CA GLU A 35 -2.72 -30.58 -0.74
C GLU A 35 -4.00 -30.21 0.01
N ASN A 36 -3.91 -30.12 1.35
CA ASN A 36 -5.03 -29.81 2.23
C ASN A 36 -5.25 -28.30 2.44
N ALA A 37 -4.47 -27.42 1.81
CA ALA A 37 -4.60 -25.96 2.02
C ALA A 37 -6.01 -25.42 1.75
N VAL A 38 -6.74 -26.02 0.80
CA VAL A 38 -8.15 -25.70 0.51
C VAL A 38 -9.06 -25.94 1.72
N ILE A 39 -8.83 -27.05 2.43
CA ILE A 39 -9.64 -27.48 3.58
C ILE A 39 -9.31 -26.59 4.78
N GLU A 40 -8.03 -26.45 5.10
CA GLU A 40 -7.57 -25.72 6.28
C GLU A 40 -7.89 -24.22 6.21
N LEU A 41 -7.69 -23.57 5.05
CA LEU A 41 -8.06 -22.17 4.86
C LEU A 41 -9.59 -21.98 4.66
N GLY A 42 -10.31 -23.05 4.33
CA GLY A 42 -11.74 -23.03 4.03
C GLY A 42 -12.08 -22.16 2.81
N VAL A 43 -11.24 -22.19 1.76
CA VAL A 43 -11.43 -21.40 0.52
C VAL A 43 -11.06 -22.23 -0.71
N GLY A 44 -11.55 -21.83 -1.89
CA GLY A 44 -11.24 -22.53 -3.14
C GLY A 44 -9.76 -22.44 -3.54
N LYS A 45 -9.27 -23.40 -4.34
CA LYS A 45 -7.86 -23.51 -4.77
C LYS A 45 -7.27 -22.21 -5.34
N ASN A 46 -8.02 -21.49 -6.18
CA ASN A 46 -7.55 -20.22 -6.75
C ASN A 46 -7.42 -19.12 -5.68
N MET A 47 -8.31 -19.12 -4.67
CA MET A 47 -8.22 -18.18 -3.55
C MET A 47 -7.01 -18.48 -2.66
N VAL A 48 -6.64 -19.75 -2.45
CA VAL A 48 -5.39 -20.11 -1.76
C VAL A 48 -4.18 -19.46 -2.44
N ALA A 49 -4.11 -19.58 -3.78
CA ALA A 49 -3.05 -18.94 -4.56
C ALA A 49 -3.08 -17.40 -4.44
N SER A 50 -4.27 -16.79 -4.48
CA SER A 50 -4.43 -15.34 -4.30
C SER A 50 -4.03 -14.87 -2.91
N ILE A 51 -4.38 -15.58 -1.84
CA ILE A 51 -4.00 -15.24 -0.46
C ILE A 51 -2.47 -15.19 -0.36
N ARG A 52 -1.80 -16.25 -0.80
CA ARG A 52 -0.34 -16.31 -0.83
C ARG A 52 0.26 -15.17 -1.66
N PHE A 53 -0.32 -14.90 -2.83
CA PHE A 53 0.13 -13.80 -3.70
C PHE A 53 0.03 -12.44 -2.99
N TRP A 54 -1.11 -12.15 -2.34
CA TRP A 54 -1.31 -10.88 -1.65
C TRP A 54 -0.38 -10.76 -0.45
N MET A 55 -0.21 -11.81 0.35
CA MET A 55 0.75 -11.78 1.45
C MET A 55 2.17 -11.46 0.98
N LYS A 56 2.63 -12.04 -0.14
CA LYS A 56 3.91 -11.65 -0.77
C LYS A 56 3.91 -10.21 -1.27
N SER A 57 2.81 -9.79 -1.89
CA SER A 57 2.66 -8.44 -2.45
C SER A 57 2.76 -7.36 -1.37
N PHE A 58 2.20 -7.61 -0.20
CA PHE A 58 2.27 -6.71 0.97
C PHE A 58 3.56 -6.85 1.80
N GLY A 59 4.48 -7.73 1.42
CA GLY A 59 5.73 -7.95 2.18
C GLY A 59 5.55 -8.73 3.49
N LEU A 60 4.44 -9.45 3.65
CA LEU A 60 4.16 -10.30 4.82
C LEU A 60 4.85 -11.66 4.71
N LEU A 61 5.16 -12.10 3.48
CA LEU A 61 5.94 -13.30 3.21
C LEU A 61 7.21 -12.95 2.45
N ASN A 62 8.31 -13.63 2.78
CA ASN A 62 9.52 -13.60 1.97
C ASN A 62 9.40 -14.51 0.72
N ASN A 63 10.49 -14.67 -0.03
CA ASN A 63 10.48 -15.49 -1.25
C ASN A 63 10.24 -16.97 -0.95
N GLU A 64 10.74 -17.42 0.20
CA GLU A 64 10.67 -18.77 0.75
C GLU A 64 9.28 -19.12 1.32
N ASN A 65 8.35 -18.15 1.41
CA ASN A 65 7.02 -18.25 2.04
C ASN A 65 7.05 -18.30 3.56
N GLU A 66 8.06 -17.71 4.18
CA GLU A 66 8.13 -17.53 5.62
C GLU A 66 7.60 -16.15 6.00
N LEU A 67 6.97 -16.06 7.17
CA LEU A 67 6.46 -14.80 7.71
C LEU A 67 7.61 -13.82 7.97
N THR A 68 7.41 -12.58 7.57
CA THR A 68 8.38 -11.52 7.82
C THR A 68 8.20 -10.92 9.21
N HIS A 69 9.21 -10.21 9.71
CA HIS A 69 9.08 -9.44 10.95
C HIS A 69 7.94 -8.40 10.87
N PHE A 70 7.73 -7.81 9.69
CA PHE A 70 6.58 -6.94 9.41
C PHE A 70 5.25 -7.66 9.65
N ALA A 71 5.12 -8.93 9.22
CA ALA A 71 3.89 -9.69 9.46
C ALA A 71 3.62 -9.91 10.94
N HIS A 72 4.65 -10.24 11.72
CA HIS A 72 4.52 -10.42 13.17
C HIS A 72 4.12 -9.12 13.88
N HIS A 73 4.74 -7.98 13.55
CA HIS A 73 4.38 -6.69 14.15
C HIS A 73 2.91 -6.31 13.94
N ILE A 74 2.29 -6.72 12.83
CA ILE A 74 0.89 -6.41 12.57
C ILE A 74 -0.06 -7.46 13.17
N PHE A 75 0.20 -8.74 12.94
CA PHE A 75 -0.78 -9.81 13.11
C PHE A 75 -0.56 -10.75 14.30
N ASP A 76 0.56 -10.61 15.03
CA ASP A 76 0.81 -11.47 16.19
C ASP A 76 -0.35 -11.43 17.18
N GLU A 77 -0.66 -12.58 17.78
CA GLU A 77 -1.84 -12.73 18.61
C GLU A 77 -1.73 -11.97 19.94
N ASN A 78 -0.51 -11.86 20.48
CA ASN A 78 -0.25 -11.21 21.76
C ASN A 78 0.36 -9.82 21.58
N GLU A 79 1.21 -9.63 20.57
CA GLU A 79 2.01 -8.42 20.37
C GLU A 79 1.66 -7.65 19.08
N GLY A 80 0.71 -8.13 18.28
CA GLY A 80 0.32 -7.50 17.03
C GLY A 80 -0.35 -6.13 17.26
N LEU A 81 0.11 -5.12 16.52
CA LEU A 81 -0.36 -3.74 16.65
C LEU A 81 -1.81 -3.56 16.19
N ASP A 82 -2.23 -4.33 15.18
CA ASP A 82 -3.59 -4.26 14.60
C ASP A 82 -3.93 -5.58 13.89
N LYS A 83 -4.13 -6.65 14.67
CA LYS A 83 -4.29 -8.02 14.16
C LYS A 83 -5.51 -8.24 13.26
N TYR A 84 -6.49 -7.33 13.29
CA TYR A 84 -7.71 -7.44 12.49
C TYR A 84 -7.83 -6.34 11.42
N LEU A 85 -6.81 -5.49 11.27
CA LEU A 85 -6.77 -4.40 10.29
C LEU A 85 -7.93 -3.40 10.47
N GLU A 86 -8.27 -3.10 11.72
CA GLU A 86 -9.37 -2.21 12.08
C GLU A 86 -8.96 -0.74 11.99
N ASP A 87 -7.66 -0.44 12.13
CA ASP A 87 -7.14 0.91 12.03
C ASP A 87 -6.72 1.24 10.59
N ARG A 88 -7.22 2.38 10.09
CA ARG A 88 -6.94 2.85 8.73
C ARG A 88 -5.44 3.15 8.51
N THR A 89 -4.68 3.50 9.55
CA THR A 89 -3.23 3.69 9.48
C THR A 89 -2.53 2.41 9.05
N THR A 90 -3.01 1.25 9.49
CA THR A 90 -2.51 -0.06 9.04
C THR A 90 -2.77 -0.26 7.55
N LEU A 91 -3.94 0.15 7.05
CA LEU A 91 -4.27 0.09 5.63
C LEU A 91 -3.35 1.01 4.79
N TRP A 92 -3.07 2.22 5.28
CA TRP A 92 -2.12 3.14 4.65
C TRP A 92 -0.71 2.54 4.58
N LEU A 93 -0.26 1.91 5.68
CA LEU A 93 1.02 1.21 5.72
C LEU A 93 1.06 0.03 4.74
N LEU A 94 0.02 -0.80 4.71
CA LEU A 94 -0.10 -1.91 3.76
C LEU A 94 -0.07 -1.41 2.31
N HIS A 95 -0.77 -0.32 1.99
CA HIS A 95 -0.70 0.27 0.66
C HIS A 95 0.72 0.74 0.29
N TYR A 96 1.42 1.40 1.22
CA TYR A 96 2.83 1.76 0.99
C TYR A 96 3.70 0.52 0.74
N MET A 97 3.56 -0.50 1.60
CA MET A 97 4.29 -1.75 1.49
C MET A 97 4.00 -2.49 0.19
N LEU A 98 2.78 -2.43 -0.33
CA LEU A 98 2.40 -3.02 -1.62
C LEU A 98 3.19 -2.43 -2.79
N ALA A 99 3.36 -1.10 -2.81
CA ALA A 99 4.15 -0.42 -3.81
C ALA A 99 5.67 -0.62 -3.58
N ALA A 100 6.13 -0.51 -2.34
CA ALA A 100 7.55 -0.57 -1.99
C ALA A 100 8.15 -1.99 -2.10
N THR A 101 7.40 -3.02 -1.70
CA THR A 101 7.81 -4.43 -1.86
C THR A 101 7.95 -4.81 -3.32
N ASN A 102 7.11 -4.21 -4.18
CA ASN A 102 7.16 -4.34 -5.64
C ASN A 102 7.09 -5.79 -6.16
N TYR A 103 6.48 -6.70 -5.39
CA TYR A 103 6.22 -8.06 -5.84
C TYR A 103 5.05 -8.11 -6.84
N ALA A 104 4.08 -7.20 -6.73
CA ALA A 104 3.07 -6.96 -7.77
C ALA A 104 3.40 -5.63 -8.47
N SER A 105 4.05 -5.69 -9.64
CA SER A 105 4.73 -4.52 -10.21
C SER A 105 3.79 -3.40 -10.65
N ILE A 106 2.52 -3.70 -10.92
CA ILE A 106 1.55 -2.69 -11.33
C ILE A 106 1.40 -1.56 -10.28
N TYR A 107 1.53 -1.84 -8.98
CA TYR A 107 1.30 -0.83 -7.94
C TYR A 107 2.41 0.21 -7.89
N SER A 108 3.68 -0.20 -7.94
CA SER A 108 4.82 0.73 -8.00
C SER A 108 4.81 1.53 -9.31
N LEU A 109 4.50 0.88 -10.44
CA LEU A 109 4.42 1.52 -11.75
C LEU A 109 3.29 2.55 -11.81
N VAL A 110 2.12 2.26 -11.25
CA VAL A 110 0.97 3.18 -11.27
C VAL A 110 1.15 4.31 -10.28
N PHE A 111 1.38 4.01 -9.00
CA PHE A 111 1.43 5.01 -7.95
C PHE A 111 2.77 5.76 -7.88
N GLY A 112 3.89 5.14 -8.26
CA GLY A 112 5.22 5.76 -8.20
C GLY A 112 5.69 6.42 -9.50
N GLU A 113 5.26 5.90 -10.66
CA GLU A 113 5.71 6.38 -11.98
C GLU A 113 4.60 7.03 -12.82
N TYR A 114 3.44 6.39 -13.02
CA TYR A 114 2.37 6.95 -13.83
C TYR A 114 1.83 8.25 -13.21
N HIS A 115 1.50 8.18 -11.91
CA HIS A 115 0.94 9.29 -11.12
C HIS A 115 1.81 10.56 -11.20
N ARG A 116 3.14 10.40 -11.28
CA ARG A 116 4.10 11.51 -11.45
C ARG A 116 3.79 12.39 -12.66
N SER A 117 3.26 11.79 -13.72
CA SER A 117 3.05 12.46 -15.02
C SER A 117 1.60 12.86 -15.29
N ARG A 118 0.64 12.16 -14.68
CA ARG A 118 -0.79 12.29 -14.98
C ARG A 118 -1.61 11.99 -13.73
N ASN A 119 -2.60 12.82 -13.46
CA ASN A 119 -3.55 12.59 -12.37
C ASN A 119 -4.74 11.70 -12.80
N GLU A 120 -5.01 11.59 -14.09
CA GLU A 120 -6.17 10.87 -14.64
C GLU A 120 -5.74 9.83 -15.65
N PHE A 121 -6.51 8.74 -15.74
CA PHE A 121 -6.32 7.68 -16.70
C PHE A 121 -7.62 6.95 -17.05
N ASP A 122 -7.65 6.37 -18.24
CA ASP A 122 -8.58 5.31 -18.59
C ASP A 122 -7.82 3.97 -18.71
N MET A 123 -8.55 2.86 -18.89
CA MET A 123 -7.93 1.53 -18.99
C MET A 123 -6.95 1.42 -20.17
N GLN A 124 -7.25 2.07 -21.30
CA GLN A 124 -6.44 1.97 -22.52
C GLN A 124 -5.13 2.74 -22.38
N ALA A 125 -5.18 3.93 -21.79
CA ALA A 125 -4.02 4.77 -21.50
C ALA A 125 -3.09 4.07 -20.50
N LEU A 126 -3.66 3.45 -19.45
CA LEU A 126 -2.86 2.72 -18.47
C LEU A 126 -2.25 1.44 -19.06
N GLU A 127 -3.01 0.69 -19.87
CA GLU A 127 -2.49 -0.48 -20.59
C GLU A 127 -1.32 -0.08 -21.52
N GLY A 128 -1.47 1.01 -22.28
CA GLY A 128 -0.41 1.53 -23.13
C GLY A 128 0.85 1.93 -22.37
N PHE A 129 0.70 2.53 -21.19
CA PHE A 129 1.83 2.83 -20.30
C PHE A 129 2.55 1.57 -19.81
N LEU A 130 1.83 0.58 -19.29
CA LEU A 130 2.43 -0.64 -18.75
C LEU A 130 3.14 -1.45 -19.85
N LYS A 131 2.55 -1.53 -21.05
CA LYS A 131 3.20 -2.17 -22.21
C LYS A 131 4.50 -1.49 -22.58
N ARG A 132 4.50 -0.15 -22.62
CA ARG A 132 5.72 0.63 -22.90
C ARG A 132 6.81 0.35 -21.86
N LYS A 133 6.45 0.31 -20.57
CA LYS A 133 7.39 -0.04 -19.50
C LYS A 133 7.98 -1.44 -19.68
N CYS A 134 7.16 -2.41 -20.05
CA CYS A 134 7.66 -3.75 -20.34
C CYS A 134 8.61 -3.77 -21.55
N PHE A 135 8.32 -2.99 -22.61
CA PHE A 135 9.23 -2.88 -23.76
C PHE A 135 10.55 -2.19 -23.42
N GLU A 136 10.54 -1.14 -22.59
CA GLU A 136 11.75 -0.44 -22.14
C GLU A 136 12.71 -1.35 -21.36
N GLU A 137 12.17 -2.32 -20.61
CA GLU A 137 12.93 -3.29 -19.81
C GLU A 137 13.15 -4.64 -20.52
N ASP A 138 12.88 -4.75 -21.83
CA ASP A 138 12.91 -6.01 -22.59
C ASP A 138 12.14 -7.17 -21.91
N PHE A 139 11.07 -6.85 -21.18
CA PHE A 139 10.27 -7.79 -20.41
C PHE A 139 9.14 -8.40 -21.26
N PRO A 140 9.10 -9.73 -21.46
CA PRO A 140 8.03 -10.37 -22.22
C PRO A 140 6.72 -10.34 -21.43
N PHE A 141 5.64 -9.89 -22.07
CA PHE A 141 4.34 -9.75 -21.42
C PHE A 141 3.18 -10.28 -22.28
N ASN A 142 2.06 -10.61 -21.62
CA ASN A 142 0.80 -10.92 -22.26
C ASN A 142 -0.21 -9.78 -22.04
N SER A 143 -0.84 -9.29 -23.12
CA SER A 143 -1.79 -8.17 -23.03
C SER A 143 -3.00 -8.48 -22.15
N ASN A 144 -3.54 -9.70 -22.21
CA ASN A 144 -4.66 -10.11 -21.36
C ASN A 144 -4.28 -10.15 -19.88
N THR A 145 -3.03 -10.51 -19.58
CA THR A 145 -2.51 -10.45 -18.20
C THR A 145 -2.46 -9.02 -17.69
N ILE A 146 -1.89 -8.08 -18.45
CA ILE A 146 -1.86 -6.65 -18.08
C ILE A 146 -3.29 -6.13 -17.85
N GLN A 147 -4.24 -6.47 -18.71
CA GLN A 147 -5.64 -6.06 -18.54
C GLN A 147 -6.27 -6.64 -17.27
N LYS A 148 -5.96 -7.89 -16.91
CA LYS A 148 -6.44 -8.51 -15.66
C LYS A 148 -5.86 -7.83 -14.42
N ASP A 149 -4.59 -7.45 -14.45
CA ASP A 149 -3.94 -6.70 -13.37
C ASP A 149 -4.56 -5.31 -13.22
N ILE A 150 -4.79 -4.58 -14.32
CA ILE A 150 -5.47 -3.26 -14.29
C ILE A 150 -6.86 -3.39 -13.66
N ARG A 151 -7.66 -4.39 -14.08
CA ARG A 151 -8.99 -4.62 -13.49
C ARG A 151 -8.91 -4.93 -11.99
N THR A 152 -7.89 -5.68 -11.56
CA THR A 152 -7.71 -6.02 -10.16
C THR A 152 -7.26 -4.82 -9.33
N LEU A 153 -6.38 -3.97 -9.88
CA LEU A 153 -6.01 -2.69 -9.27
C LEU A 153 -7.23 -1.79 -9.10
N ILE A 154 -8.06 -1.62 -10.14
CA ILE A 154 -9.29 -0.82 -10.06
C ILE A 154 -10.20 -1.37 -8.95
N ARG A 155 -10.41 -2.69 -8.90
CA ARG A 155 -11.22 -3.34 -7.86
C ARG A 155 -10.67 -3.15 -6.44
N ASN A 156 -9.36 -3.01 -6.27
CA ASN A 156 -8.75 -2.79 -4.96
C ASN A 156 -8.98 -1.36 -4.42
N TYR A 157 -9.25 -0.37 -5.27
CA TYR A 157 -9.25 1.05 -4.87
C TYR A 157 -10.50 1.85 -5.26
N VAL A 158 -11.32 1.36 -6.19
CA VAL A 158 -12.45 2.11 -6.75
C VAL A 158 -13.75 1.51 -6.27
N GLN A 159 -14.58 2.36 -5.66
CA GLN A 159 -15.94 2.03 -5.24
C GLN A 159 -16.78 1.59 -6.46
N PRO A 160 -17.36 0.38 -6.46
CA PRO A 160 -18.34 -0.07 -7.44
C PRO A 160 -19.49 0.93 -7.65
N VAL A 161 -19.78 1.25 -8.91
CA VAL A 161 -20.84 2.19 -9.31
C VAL A 161 -22.24 1.57 -9.19
N THR A 162 -22.33 0.25 -9.39
CA THR A 162 -23.55 -0.51 -9.16
C THR A 162 -23.50 -1.12 -7.76
N SER A 163 -24.66 -1.22 -7.11
CA SER A 163 -24.84 -2.06 -5.93
C SER A 163 -24.59 -3.52 -6.31
N GLY A 164 -23.31 -3.91 -6.37
CA GLY A 164 -22.92 -5.31 -6.26
C GLY A 164 -23.48 -5.88 -4.96
N SER A 165 -23.36 -7.21 -4.76
CA SER A 165 -23.66 -7.76 -3.45
C SER A 165 -22.85 -6.98 -2.42
N ILE A 166 -23.57 -6.31 -1.51
CA ILE A 166 -23.06 -5.48 -0.43
C ILE A 166 -21.84 -6.15 0.24
N ASP A 167 -21.88 -7.47 0.38
CA ASP A 167 -20.81 -8.31 0.93
C ASP A 167 -19.46 -8.27 0.18
N GLU A 168 -19.46 -8.08 -1.15
CA GLU A 168 -18.22 -8.00 -1.94
C GLU A 168 -17.52 -6.64 -1.75
N LEU A 169 -18.32 -5.57 -1.63
CA LEU A 169 -17.87 -4.20 -1.35
C LEU A 169 -17.19 -4.08 0.02
N TYR A 170 -17.85 -4.56 1.09
CA TYR A 170 -17.31 -4.49 2.46
C TYR A 170 -16.10 -5.41 2.69
N SER A 171 -15.83 -6.32 1.76
CA SER A 171 -14.71 -7.24 1.89
C SER A 171 -13.40 -6.71 1.30
N THR A 172 -13.39 -5.65 0.49
CA THR A 172 -12.18 -5.18 -0.18
C THR A 172 -11.26 -4.40 0.76
N LEU A 173 -10.01 -4.85 0.92
CA LEU A 173 -9.09 -4.35 1.94
C LEU A 173 -8.75 -2.85 1.83
N LEU A 174 -8.46 -2.34 0.64
CA LEU A 174 -7.89 -0.99 0.44
C LEU A 174 -8.92 0.05 0.01
N LEU A 175 -10.19 -0.34 -0.06
CA LEU A 175 -11.26 0.49 -0.62
C LEU A 175 -11.51 1.75 0.20
N ASP A 176 -11.41 1.63 1.53
CA ASP A 176 -11.63 2.70 2.50
C ASP A 176 -10.55 3.79 2.47
N LEU A 177 -9.42 3.54 1.80
CA LEU A 177 -8.40 4.57 1.60
C LEU A 177 -8.86 5.63 0.60
N GLY A 178 -9.80 5.31 -0.29
CA GLY A 178 -10.34 6.27 -1.25
C GLY A 178 -9.29 6.87 -2.18
N LEU A 179 -8.26 6.10 -2.55
CA LEU A 179 -7.09 6.58 -3.30
C LEU A 179 -7.35 6.84 -4.78
N ILE A 180 -8.34 6.15 -5.37
CA ILE A 180 -8.69 6.28 -6.79
C ILE A 180 -10.18 6.59 -6.88
N LEU A 181 -10.51 7.70 -7.55
CA LEU A 181 -11.88 8.09 -7.86
C LEU A 181 -12.26 7.56 -9.24
N HIS A 182 -13.56 7.34 -9.44
CA HIS A 182 -14.14 7.01 -10.74
C HIS A 182 -15.18 8.06 -11.13
N PHE A 183 -15.20 8.40 -12.40
CA PHE A 183 -16.21 9.26 -13.01
C PHE A 183 -16.33 8.92 -14.50
N LYS A 184 -17.43 9.36 -15.12
CA LYS A 184 -17.56 9.31 -16.58
C LYS A 184 -17.05 10.60 -17.18
N ASN A 185 -16.22 10.48 -18.20
CA ASN A 185 -15.77 11.62 -18.97
C ASN A 185 -16.97 12.25 -19.70
N SER A 186 -17.18 13.56 -19.52
CA SER A 186 -18.36 14.27 -20.01
C SER A 186 -18.47 14.34 -21.54
N GLU A 187 -17.37 14.19 -22.27
CA GLU A 187 -17.36 14.26 -23.73
C GLU A 187 -17.47 12.88 -24.39
N SER A 188 -16.81 11.87 -23.81
CA SER A 188 -16.69 10.54 -24.40
C SER A 188 -17.55 9.47 -23.73
N GLU A 189 -18.19 9.78 -22.59
CA GLU A 189 -18.96 8.84 -21.76
C GLU A 189 -18.18 7.61 -21.29
N LYS A 190 -16.84 7.66 -21.40
CA LYS A 190 -15.93 6.58 -20.99
C LYS A 190 -15.64 6.65 -19.50
N ASP A 191 -15.48 5.48 -18.90
CA ASP A 191 -14.98 5.35 -17.53
C ASP A 191 -13.57 5.92 -17.41
N THR A 192 -13.41 6.89 -16.52
CA THR A 192 -12.15 7.57 -16.22
C THR A 192 -11.89 7.48 -14.72
N TYR A 193 -10.61 7.40 -14.38
CA TYR A 193 -10.13 7.27 -13.02
C TYR A 193 -9.16 8.39 -12.69
N SER A 194 -9.11 8.80 -11.43
CA SER A 194 -8.13 9.79 -10.98
C SER A 194 -7.58 9.49 -9.59
N PHE A 195 -6.32 9.84 -9.37
CA PHE A 195 -5.74 9.79 -8.03
C PHE A 195 -6.40 10.86 -7.14
N ASN A 196 -6.81 10.46 -5.94
CA ASN A 196 -7.56 11.33 -5.04
C ASN A 196 -6.65 12.26 -4.22
N LEU A 197 -6.20 13.35 -4.83
CA LEU A 197 -5.39 14.38 -4.16
C LEU A 197 -6.20 15.27 -3.19
N ARG A 198 -7.52 15.05 -3.07
CA ARG A 198 -8.45 15.80 -2.22
C ARG A 198 -8.91 15.00 -1.01
N ASN A 199 -8.33 13.83 -0.77
CA ASN A 199 -8.70 12.99 0.34
C ASN A 199 -8.50 13.72 1.68
N THR A 200 -9.54 13.74 2.51
CA THR A 200 -9.50 14.32 3.85
C THR A 200 -9.12 13.30 4.92
N ASN A 201 -9.26 12.00 4.62
CA ASN A 201 -8.92 10.89 5.51
C ASN A 201 -7.44 10.51 5.36
N LEU A 202 -6.57 11.41 5.81
CA LEU A 202 -5.12 11.32 5.60
C LEU A 202 -4.44 10.41 6.63
N PRO A 203 -3.27 9.83 6.29
CA PRO A 203 -2.47 9.10 7.27
C PRO A 203 -1.97 10.04 8.38
N PRO A 204 -1.74 9.52 9.60
CA PRO A 204 -1.14 10.30 10.68
C PRO A 204 0.35 10.57 10.41
N TYR A 205 0.90 11.64 11.00
CA TYR A 205 2.30 12.00 10.80
C TYR A 205 3.27 10.91 11.29
N GLN A 206 2.89 10.13 12.32
CA GLN A 206 3.66 9.00 12.83
C GLN A 206 3.93 7.97 11.73
N LEU A 207 2.95 7.70 10.86
CA LEU A 207 3.15 6.79 9.74
C LEU A 207 4.12 7.36 8.71
N ILE A 208 4.05 8.66 8.42
CA ILE A 208 4.99 9.32 7.51
C ILE A 208 6.41 9.21 8.04
N VAL A 209 6.61 9.45 9.34
CA VAL A 209 7.90 9.34 10.02
C VAL A 209 8.40 7.90 10.01
N PHE A 210 7.55 6.92 10.32
CA PHE A 210 7.89 5.50 10.26
C PHE A 210 8.39 5.09 8.87
N ILE A 211 7.65 5.46 7.82
CA ILE A 211 8.00 5.16 6.43
C ILE A 211 9.31 5.85 6.06
N LEU A 212 9.47 7.12 6.41
CA LEU A 212 10.68 7.91 6.15
C LEU A 212 11.91 7.24 6.78
N LEU A 213 11.85 6.88 8.06
CA LEU A 213 12.96 6.22 8.75
C LEU A 213 13.29 4.84 8.17
N SER A 214 12.28 4.14 7.65
CA SER A 214 12.43 2.81 7.06
C SER A 214 13.03 2.86 5.65
N SER A 215 12.71 3.90 4.90
CA SER A 215 13.12 4.06 3.49
C SER A 215 14.43 4.82 3.30
N PHE A 216 14.81 5.68 4.24
CA PHE A 216 16.02 6.49 4.14
C PHE A 216 16.98 6.19 5.28
N LYS A 217 18.26 5.95 4.93
CA LYS A 217 19.35 5.77 5.89
C LYS A 217 20.03 7.08 6.27
N ASP A 218 19.99 8.06 5.38
CA ASP A 218 20.56 9.38 5.62
C ASP A 218 19.78 10.14 6.71
N ASN A 219 20.48 10.99 7.44
CA ASN A 219 19.88 11.84 8.47
C ASN A 219 19.39 13.18 7.92
N THR A 220 19.68 13.50 6.67
CA THR A 220 19.14 14.67 5.98
C THR A 220 18.47 14.19 4.71
N ILE A 221 17.18 14.46 4.56
CA ILE A 221 16.37 13.96 3.46
C ILE A 221 15.67 15.15 2.79
N ASP A 222 15.88 15.31 1.49
CA ASP A 222 15.26 16.38 0.73
C ASP A 222 13.76 16.12 0.56
N PHE A 223 12.95 17.16 0.68
CA PHE A 223 11.51 17.06 0.51
C PHE A 223 11.11 16.55 -0.88
N ARG A 224 11.86 16.89 -1.93
CA ARG A 224 11.63 16.36 -3.28
C ARG A 224 11.90 14.86 -3.37
N ASP A 225 12.83 14.33 -2.59
CA ASP A 225 13.06 12.88 -2.55
C ASP A 225 11.88 12.14 -1.88
N LEU A 226 11.29 12.74 -0.84
CA LEU A 226 10.06 12.22 -0.22
C LEU A 226 8.88 12.22 -1.19
N MET A 227 8.76 13.27 -2.01
CA MET A 227 7.63 13.42 -2.93
C MET A 227 7.81 12.67 -4.24
N TYR A 228 9.00 12.68 -4.82
CA TYR A 228 9.27 12.31 -6.22
C TYR A 228 10.55 11.49 -6.43
N GLY A 229 11.21 11.06 -5.35
CA GLY A 229 12.43 10.25 -5.42
C GLY A 229 12.20 8.85 -5.99
N LYS A 230 13.10 7.91 -5.63
CA LYS A 230 13.03 6.51 -6.09
C LYS A 230 11.82 5.76 -5.51
N ASN A 231 11.50 6.00 -4.24
CA ASN A 231 10.34 5.44 -3.55
C ASN A 231 9.45 6.59 -3.05
N PRO A 232 8.74 7.27 -3.95
CA PRO A 232 8.09 8.55 -3.67
C PRO A 232 6.90 8.35 -2.72
N ILE A 233 7.11 8.62 -1.43
CA ILE A 233 6.08 8.51 -0.38
C ILE A 233 4.87 9.38 -0.74
N GLY A 234 5.11 10.62 -1.19
CA GLY A 234 4.04 11.54 -1.57
C GLY A 234 3.16 11.01 -2.71
N LEU A 235 3.76 10.55 -3.80
CA LEU A 235 3.01 10.00 -4.93
C LEU A 235 2.31 8.67 -4.58
N ILE A 236 2.96 7.80 -3.82
CA ILE A 236 2.39 6.51 -3.41
C ILE A 236 1.14 6.74 -2.56
N LEU A 237 1.26 7.57 -1.52
CA LEU A 237 0.15 7.85 -0.61
C LEU A 237 -0.86 8.88 -1.14
N CYS A 238 -0.75 9.29 -2.41
CA CYS A 238 -1.56 10.35 -3.03
C CYS A 238 -1.61 11.66 -2.23
N LEU A 239 -0.50 12.05 -1.60
CA LEU A 239 -0.38 13.27 -0.82
C LEU A 239 0.08 14.43 -1.70
N THR A 240 -0.55 15.60 -1.53
CA THR A 240 -0.03 16.85 -2.09
C THR A 240 1.14 17.35 -1.27
N GLU A 241 2.00 18.20 -1.86
CA GLU A 241 3.10 18.82 -1.13
C GLU A 241 2.63 19.58 0.11
N ASN A 242 1.48 20.27 0.04
CA ASN A 242 0.90 20.99 1.19
C ASN A 242 0.51 20.05 2.33
N VAL A 243 -0.02 18.86 2.01
CA VAL A 243 -0.36 17.86 3.02
C VAL A 243 0.89 17.27 3.65
N MET A 244 1.89 16.91 2.84
CA MET A 244 3.18 16.41 3.33
C MET A 244 3.86 17.45 4.23
N ASP A 245 3.89 18.73 3.82
CA ASP A 245 4.46 19.84 4.59
C ASP A 245 3.80 19.95 5.98
N ARG A 246 2.46 19.90 6.04
CA ARG A 246 1.72 19.93 7.30
C ARG A 246 2.06 18.74 8.20
N LEU A 247 2.08 17.52 7.65
CA LEU A 247 2.40 16.31 8.42
C LEU A 247 3.84 16.33 8.95
N LEU A 248 4.79 16.86 8.19
CA LEU A 248 6.18 17.00 8.63
C LEU A 248 6.36 18.11 9.68
N ARG A 249 5.59 19.20 9.62
CA ARG A 249 5.55 20.21 10.70
C ARG A 249 4.98 19.63 11.99
N GLU A 250 3.90 18.87 11.89
CA GLU A 250 3.32 18.18 13.06
C GLU A 250 4.33 17.18 13.66
N ALA A 251 5.08 16.46 12.81
CA ALA A 251 6.16 15.60 13.28
C ALA A 251 7.29 16.38 13.98
N ASP A 252 7.74 17.51 13.45
CA ASP A 252 8.76 18.39 14.07
C ASP A 252 8.31 18.92 15.44
N GLU A 253 7.03 19.27 15.58
CA GLU A 253 6.45 19.72 16.85
C GLU A 253 6.39 18.62 17.92
N ASN A 254 6.24 17.35 17.51
CA ASN A 254 6.02 16.22 18.43
C ASN A 254 7.26 15.35 18.65
N PHE A 255 8.25 15.38 17.75
CA PHE A 255 9.49 14.62 17.86
C PHE A 255 10.70 15.54 17.96
N ASN A 256 11.23 15.73 19.17
CA ASN A 256 12.37 16.63 19.44
C ASN A 256 13.66 16.32 18.65
N TRP A 257 13.81 15.08 18.18
CA TRP A 257 14.93 14.58 17.39
C TRP A 257 14.73 14.73 15.87
N LEU A 258 13.51 15.03 15.41
CA LEU A 258 13.20 15.33 14.02
C LEU A 258 13.10 16.84 13.86
N VAL A 259 13.66 17.40 12.78
CA VAL A 259 13.51 18.81 12.45
C VAL A 259 13.14 18.98 11.00
N TYR A 260 12.06 19.72 10.73
CA TYR A 260 11.65 20.07 9.38
C TYR A 260 11.96 21.54 9.09
N LYS A 261 12.81 21.79 8.09
CA LYS A 261 13.27 23.15 7.74
C LYS A 261 12.89 23.52 6.33
N GLU A 262 12.60 24.80 6.15
CA GLU A 262 12.46 25.46 4.86
C GLU A 262 13.37 26.69 4.85
N ASP A 263 14.38 26.69 3.98
CA ASP A 263 15.29 27.82 3.79
C ASP A 263 15.47 28.11 2.30
N ALA A 264 15.25 29.36 1.90
CA ALA A 264 15.33 29.82 0.50
C ALA A 264 14.60 28.91 -0.52
N GLY A 265 13.49 28.27 -0.11
CA GLY A 265 12.71 27.36 -0.95
C GLY A 265 13.20 25.90 -0.98
N ASN A 266 14.28 25.59 -0.28
CA ASN A 266 14.73 24.21 -0.05
C ASN A 266 14.11 23.67 1.24
N LYS A 267 13.34 22.60 1.10
CA LYS A 267 12.66 21.92 2.21
C LYS A 267 13.38 20.60 2.49
N GLN A 268 13.67 20.32 3.76
CA GLN A 268 14.30 19.06 4.15
C GLN A 268 13.95 18.63 5.57
N VAL A 269 13.99 17.33 5.80
CA VAL A 269 13.90 16.71 7.13
C VAL A 269 15.31 16.40 7.62
N GLN A 270 15.62 16.79 8.86
CA GLN A 270 16.86 16.49 9.56
C GLN A 270 16.56 15.60 10.78
N ILE A 271 17.23 14.47 10.88
CA ILE A 271 17.15 13.53 12.00
C ILE A 271 18.40 13.75 12.87
N LYS A 272 18.25 14.43 14.01
CA LYS A 272 19.34 14.71 14.95
C LYS A 272 19.81 13.46 15.67
N GLU A 273 18.84 12.68 16.15
CA GLU A 273 19.05 11.41 16.85
C GLU A 273 18.09 10.40 16.28
N ARG A 274 18.63 9.44 15.50
CA ARG A 274 17.81 8.45 14.83
C ARG A 274 17.35 7.40 15.84
N PRO A 275 16.05 7.08 15.93
CA PRO A 275 15.57 5.97 16.75
C PRO A 275 16.27 4.66 16.36
N ASN A 276 16.61 3.84 17.37
CA ASN A 276 17.22 2.53 17.13
C ASN A 276 16.23 1.55 16.51
N ASP A 277 14.96 1.67 16.90
CA ASP A 277 13.85 0.93 16.34
C ASP A 277 12.82 1.92 15.78
N ASN A 278 12.48 1.74 14.50
CA ASN A 278 11.49 2.56 13.84
C ASN A 278 10.07 2.20 14.31
N TRP A 279 9.83 0.94 14.70
CA TRP A 279 8.51 0.45 15.10
C TRP A 279 7.98 1.13 16.36
N SER A 280 8.87 1.61 17.23
CA SER A 280 8.50 2.38 18.41
C SER A 280 7.61 3.60 18.09
N ILE A 281 7.73 4.16 16.87
CA ILE A 281 6.89 5.27 16.40
C ILE A 281 5.43 4.85 16.21
N LEU A 282 5.21 3.67 15.63
CA LEU A 282 3.86 3.13 15.42
C LEU A 282 3.31 2.50 16.71
N GLU A 283 4.14 1.83 17.51
CA GLU A 283 3.74 1.31 18.82
C GLU A 283 3.12 2.40 19.70
N LEU A 284 3.76 3.57 19.80
CA LEU A 284 3.23 4.72 20.54
C LEU A 284 1.90 5.22 19.97
N TYR A 285 1.77 5.23 18.64
CA TYR A 285 0.53 5.60 17.96
C TYR A 285 -0.61 4.64 18.34
N TYR A 286 -0.41 3.33 18.19
CA TYR A 286 -1.45 2.33 18.46
C TYR A 286 -1.82 2.25 19.95
N GLN A 287 -0.87 2.45 20.87
CA GLN A 287 -1.17 2.60 22.30
C GLN A 287 -2.14 3.76 22.56
N THR A 288 -1.95 4.88 21.86
CA THR A 288 -2.82 6.07 21.98
C THR A 288 -4.21 5.80 21.41
N VAL A 289 -4.30 5.09 20.27
CA VAL A 289 -5.58 4.70 19.67
C VAL A 289 -6.35 3.74 20.59
N GLN A 290 -5.69 2.70 21.11
CA GLN A 290 -6.29 1.73 22.02
C GLN A 290 -6.78 2.38 23.32
N ALA A 291 -6.01 3.31 23.89
CA ALA A 291 -6.42 4.06 25.08
C ALA A 291 -7.73 4.83 24.84
N LYS A 292 -7.86 5.51 23.69
CA LYS A 292 -9.08 6.25 23.33
C LYS A 292 -10.30 5.33 23.14
N ASN A 293 -10.10 4.16 22.55
CA ASN A 293 -11.19 3.20 22.35
C ASN A 293 -11.70 2.59 23.66
N ASN A 294 -10.84 2.48 24.68
CA ASN A 294 -11.21 1.97 26.01
C ASN A 294 -11.92 3.00 26.91
N GLU A 295 -11.90 4.28 26.53
CA GLU A 295 -12.59 5.37 27.25
C GLU A 295 -14.05 5.58 26.79
N ILE A 296 -14.51 4.85 25.76
CA ILE A 296 -15.86 4.91 25.17
C ILE A 296 -16.69 3.72 25.64
#